data_AF-A0A344UN89-F1
#
_entry.id   AF-A0A344UN89-F1
#
_cell.length_a   1.000
_cell.length_b   1.000
_cell.length_c   1.000
_cell.angle_alpha   90.00
_cell.angle_beta   90.00
_cell.angle_gamma   90.00
#
_symmetry.space_group_name_H-M   'P 1'
#
loop_
_entity.id
_entity.type
_entity.pdbx_description
1 polymer ?
#
loop_
_entity_poly.entity_id
_entity_poly.type
_entity_poly.pdbx_seq_one_letter_code
_entity_poly.pdbx_strand_id
1 'polypeptide(L)'
;MMDSHELAETLTGLASRLNNLMVDTTGSISRECSDLEDTLTGQAMAAIARDLDHTTSQYLSAVNALNEAALEADAAAASLDRTARSIEAVAKVVKLAGQASMLAAKVLA
;
A
#
# COMPACT_ATOMS: atom_id res chain seq x y z
N MET A 1 -11.75 -17.71 -8.50
CA MET A 1 -12.44 -16.45 -8.22
C MET A 1 -11.54 -15.71 -7.26
N MET A 2 -10.88 -14.65 -7.72
CA MET A 2 -10.44 -13.60 -6.79
C MET A 2 -11.73 -12.89 -6.39
N ASP A 3 -12.00 -12.80 -5.09
CA ASP A 3 -13.14 -12.08 -4.52
C ASP A 3 -12.64 -10.78 -3.88
N SER A 4 -13.54 -9.87 -3.52
CA SER A 4 -13.20 -8.57 -2.91
C SER A 4 -12.32 -8.67 -1.66
N HIS A 5 -12.22 -9.88 -1.09
CA HIS A 5 -11.30 -10.25 -0.03
C HIS A 5 -9.84 -10.07 -0.42
N GLU A 6 -9.42 -10.44 -1.63
CA GLU A 6 -8.03 -10.32 -2.07
C GLU A 6 -7.57 -8.85 -2.10
N LEU A 7 -8.41 -7.96 -2.63
CA LEU A 7 -8.11 -6.53 -2.64
C LEU A 7 -7.97 -6.00 -1.20
N ALA A 8 -8.87 -6.40 -0.31
CA ALA A 8 -8.81 -6.02 1.11
C ALA A 8 -7.55 -6.57 1.81
N GLU A 9 -7.17 -7.82 1.54
CA GLU A 9 -5.94 -8.42 2.06
C GLU A 9 -4.70 -7.69 1.55
N THR A 10 -4.66 -7.33 0.27
CA THR A 10 -3.52 -6.62 -0.31
C THR A 10 -3.40 -5.20 0.26
N LEU A 11 -4.53 -4.50 0.43
CA LEU A 11 -4.58 -3.18 1.07
C LEU A 11 -4.11 -3.24 2.53
N THR A 12 -4.64 -4.16 3.34
CA THR A 12 -4.22 -4.34 4.74
C THR A 12 -2.75 -4.77 4.85
N GLY A 13 -2.30 -5.64 3.95
CA GLY A 13 -0.91 -6.08 3.88
C GLY A 13 0.05 -4.93 3.56
N LEU A 14 -0.32 -4.00 2.68
CA LEU A 14 0.49 -2.81 2.40
C LEU A 14 0.43 -1.81 3.56
N ALA A 15 -0.74 -1.60 4.17
CA ALA A 15 -0.90 -0.74 5.35
C ALA A 15 0.03 -1.18 6.49
N SER A 16 0.06 -2.47 6.81
CA SER A 16 0.95 -3.05 7.83
C SER A 16 2.44 -2.78 7.54
N ARG A 17 2.87 -2.88 6.27
CA ARG A 17 4.25 -2.56 5.87
C ARG A 17 4.56 -1.07 6.03
N LEU A 18 3.63 -0.19 5.70
CA LEU A 18 3.78 1.24 5.93
C LEU A 18 3.85 1.58 7.42
N ASN A 19 3.08 0.91 8.27
CA ASN A 19 3.19 1.07 9.72
C ASN A 19 4.61 0.70 10.21
N ASN A 20 5.19 -0.39 9.71
CA ASN A 20 6.57 -0.77 10.06
C ASN A 20 7.57 0.31 9.60
N LEU A 21 7.46 0.77 8.35
CA LEU A 21 8.31 1.85 7.82
C LEU A 21 8.11 3.18 8.55
N MET A 22 6.90 3.48 9.02
CA MET A 22 6.61 4.66 9.85
C MET A 22 7.41 4.61 11.15
N VAL A 23 7.46 3.46 11.81
CA VAL A 23 8.20 3.25 13.07
C VAL A 23 9.72 3.37 12.84
N ASP A 24 10.21 2.87 11.71
CA ASP A 24 11.63 2.84 11.37
C ASP A 24 12.14 4.15 10.72
N THR A 25 11.24 5.10 10.46
CA THR A 25 11.58 6.40 9.90
C THR A 25 11.17 7.55 10.82
N THR A 26 11.60 8.77 10.49
CA THR A 26 11.26 9.97 11.27
C THR A 26 10.91 11.13 10.34
N GLY A 27 10.40 12.22 10.91
CA GLY A 27 10.14 13.44 10.14
C GLY A 27 8.96 13.32 9.19
N SER A 28 9.08 13.87 7.98
CA SER A 28 7.99 13.89 7.00
C SER A 28 7.64 12.50 6.48
N ILE A 29 8.64 11.65 6.24
CA ILE A 29 8.42 10.30 5.70
C ILE A 29 7.58 9.46 6.65
N SER A 30 7.89 9.50 7.95
CA SER A 30 7.10 8.79 8.96
C SER A 30 5.63 9.24 8.95
N ARG A 31 5.37 10.55 8.83
CA ARG A 31 4.00 11.08 8.70
C ARG A 31 3.30 10.63 7.41
N GLU A 32 4.00 10.65 6.28
CA GLU A 32 3.45 10.18 5.00
C GLU A 32 3.13 8.69 5.03
N CYS A 33 3.96 7.87 5.69
CA CYS A 33 3.66 6.46 5.93
C CYS A 33 2.41 6.28 6.81
N SER A 34 2.25 7.07 7.87
CA SER A 34 1.06 7.06 8.74
C SER A 34 -0.21 7.43 7.96
N ASP A 35 -0.20 8.54 7.22
CA ASP A 35 -1.37 9.01 6.48
C ASP A 35 -1.83 7.99 5.42
N LEU A 36 -0.87 7.33 4.76
CA LEU A 36 -1.15 6.29 3.79
C LEU A 36 -1.61 4.98 4.44
N GLU A 37 -1.07 4.62 5.60
CA GLU A 37 -1.51 3.46 6.37
C GLU A 37 -2.99 3.60 6.76
N ASP A 38 -3.38 4.73 7.35
CA ASP A 38 -4.78 5.04 7.67
C ASP A 38 -5.68 4.97 6.43
N THR A 39 -5.23 5.54 5.31
CA THR A 39 -5.97 5.55 4.04
C THR A 39 -6.19 4.14 3.51
N LEU A 40 -5.15 3.31 3.48
CA LEU A 40 -5.22 1.94 2.98
C LEU A 40 -6.08 1.05 3.88
N THR A 41 -6.01 1.24 5.20
CA THR A 41 -6.88 0.55 6.17
C THR A 41 -8.35 0.90 5.92
N GLY A 42 -8.67 2.18 5.71
CA GLY A 42 -10.03 2.60 5.34
C GLY A 42 -10.50 2.01 4.00
N GLN A 43 -9.62 1.97 3.00
CA GLN A 43 -9.91 1.36 1.70
C GLN A 43 -10.14 -0.14 1.80
N ALA A 44 -9.40 -0.85 2.66
CA ALA A 44 -9.61 -2.28 2.88
C ALA A 44 -11.00 -2.56 3.47
N MET A 45 -11.43 -1.76 4.45
CA MET A 45 -12.79 -1.86 4.99
C MET A 45 -13.86 -1.62 3.92
N ALA A 46 -13.64 -0.65 3.03
CA ALA A 46 -14.53 -0.39 1.91
C ALA A 46 -14.55 -1.55 0.89
N ALA A 47 -13.40 -2.17 0.61
CA ALA A 47 -13.30 -3.32 -0.28
C ALA A 47 -14.10 -4.53 0.23
N ILE A 48 -14.04 -4.82 1.53
CA ILE A 48 -14.80 -5.91 2.18
C ILE A 48 -16.31 -5.73 1.97
N ALA A 49 -16.79 -4.48 1.95
CA ALA A 49 -18.21 -4.17 1.83
C ALA A 49 -18.75 -4.16 0.40
N ARG A 50 -17.89 -4.28 -0.63
CA ARG A 50 -18.28 -4.13 -2.05
C ARG A 50 -18.19 -5.46 -2.80
N ASP A 51 -19.12 -5.66 -3.72
CA ASP A 51 -19.04 -6.71 -4.74
C ASP A 51 -18.32 -6.12 -5.96
N LEU A 52 -17.12 -6.62 -6.26
CA LEU A 52 -16.21 -6.02 -7.25
C LEU A 52 -16.15 -6.88 -8.52
N ASP A 53 -16.09 -6.23 -9.68
CA ASP A 53 -15.81 -6.95 -10.94
C ASP A 53 -14.30 -7.13 -11.13
N HIS A 54 -13.84 -8.31 -10.73
CA HIS A 54 -12.46 -8.75 -10.79
C HIS A 54 -11.90 -8.91 -12.21
N THR A 55 -12.76 -8.89 -13.22
CA THR A 55 -12.33 -9.02 -14.63
C THR A 55 -12.01 -7.68 -15.27
N THR A 56 -12.36 -6.58 -14.61
CA THR A 56 -12.06 -5.24 -15.11
C THR A 56 -10.56 -4.97 -15.10
N SER A 57 -10.10 -4.27 -16.14
CA SER A 57 -8.70 -3.79 -16.20
C SER A 57 -8.36 -2.86 -15.04
N GLN A 58 -9.35 -2.17 -14.47
CA GLN A 58 -9.19 -1.29 -13.32
C GLN A 58 -8.88 -2.07 -12.05
N TYR A 59 -9.61 -3.15 -11.76
CA TYR A 59 -9.33 -4.03 -10.63
C TYR A 59 -7.92 -4.61 -10.73
N LEU A 60 -7.59 -5.20 -11.89
CA LEU A 60 -6.27 -5.79 -12.13
C LEU A 60 -5.14 -4.76 -11.98
N SER A 61 -5.35 -3.54 -12.47
CA SER A 61 -4.36 -2.46 -12.32
C SER A 61 -4.16 -2.05 -10.86
N ALA A 62 -5.24 -2.00 -10.07
CA ALA A 62 -5.15 -1.67 -8.65
C ALA A 62 -4.40 -2.74 -7.87
N VAL A 63 -4.73 -4.02 -8.07
CA VAL A 63 -4.04 -5.14 -7.41
C VAL A 63 -2.55 -5.18 -7.80
N ASN A 64 -2.22 -5.01 -9.08
CA ASN A 64 -0.83 -4.98 -9.52
C ASN A 64 -0.05 -3.84 -8.87
N ALA A 65 -0.62 -2.63 -8.83
CA ALA A 65 0.04 -1.48 -8.20
C ALA A 65 0.24 -1.69 -6.69
N LEU A 66 -0.72 -2.30 -6.00
CA LEU A 66 -0.59 -2.64 -4.57
C LEU A 66 0.52 -3.67 -4.34
N ASN A 67 0.60 -4.70 -5.18
CA ASN A 67 1.66 -5.71 -5.12
C ASN A 67 3.05 -5.11 -5.39
N GLU A 68 3.16 -4.22 -6.37
CA GLU A 68 4.42 -3.50 -6.64
C GLU A 68 4.84 -2.62 -5.45
N ALA A 69 3.91 -1.89 -4.84
CA ALA A 69 4.17 -1.09 -3.66
C ALA A 69 4.60 -1.95 -2.45
N ALA A 70 3.97 -3.12 -2.27
CA ALA A 70 4.32 -4.05 -1.20
C ALA A 70 5.73 -4.63 -1.37
N LEU A 71 6.08 -5.04 -2.59
CA LEU A 71 7.44 -5.53 -2.91
C LEU A 71 8.50 -4.45 -2.65
N GLU A 72 8.22 -3.20 -3.02
CA GLU A 72 9.14 -2.10 -2.75
C GLU A 72 9.24 -1.81 -1.24
N ALA A 73 8.13 -1.91 -0.50
CA ALA A 73 8.13 -1.73 0.95
C ALA A 73 9.00 -2.78 1.65
N ASP A 74 8.90 -4.05 1.23
CA ASP A 74 9.73 -5.15 1.73
C ASP A 74 11.22 -4.90 1.41
N ALA A 75 11.53 -4.39 0.21
CA ALA A 75 12.91 -4.03 -0.18
C ALA A 75 13.45 -2.83 0.61
N ALA A 76 12.62 -1.84 0.90
CA ALA A 76 12.99 -0.67 1.70
C ALA A 76 13.26 -1.05 3.16
N ALA A 77 12.42 -1.90 3.76
CA ALA A 77 12.65 -2.45 5.10
C ALA A 77 13.97 -3.22 5.18
N ALA A 78 14.24 -4.10 4.22
CA ALA A 78 15.53 -4.81 4.17
C ALA A 78 16.74 -3.88 3.98
N SER A 79 16.54 -2.71 3.36
CA SER A 79 17.59 -1.70 3.16
C SER A 79 17.84 -0.85 4.41
N LEU A 80 16.77 -0.51 5.14
CA LEU A 80 16.80 0.13 6.46
C LEU A 80 17.66 -0.67 7.44
N ASP A 81 17.42 -1.98 7.51
CA ASP A 81 18.14 -2.90 8.39
C ASP A 81 19.66 -2.95 8.10
N ARG A 82 20.06 -2.70 6.86
CA ARG A 82 21.46 -2.80 6.41
C ARG A 82 22.22 -1.48 6.49
N THR A 83 21.55 -0.34 6.29
CA THR A 83 22.19 0.99 6.25
C THR A 83 21.20 2.11 6.58
N ALA A 84 21.67 3.18 7.24
CA ALA A 84 20.88 4.40 7.48
C ALA A 84 20.55 5.23 6.20
N ARG A 85 20.84 4.73 4.99
CA ARG A 85 20.55 5.39 3.69
C ARG A 85 19.14 5.10 3.17
N SER A 86 18.21 4.83 4.07
CA SER A 86 16.86 4.35 3.80
C SER A 86 15.87 5.38 3.25
N ILE A 87 16.16 6.67 3.44
CA ILE A 87 15.22 7.76 3.13
C ILE A 87 14.74 7.72 1.67
N GLU A 88 15.64 7.50 0.71
CA GLU A 88 15.26 7.43 -0.71
C GLU A 88 14.41 6.19 -1.03
N ALA A 89 14.74 5.04 -0.42
CA ALA A 89 13.98 3.81 -0.59
C ALA A 89 12.56 3.97 -0.04
N VAL A 90 12.40 4.51 1.17
CA VAL A 90 11.07 4.72 1.78
C VAL A 90 10.28 5.80 1.03
N ALA A 91 10.92 6.86 0.54
CA ALA A 91 10.24 7.85 -0.29
C ALA A 91 9.65 7.24 -1.58
N LYS A 92 10.35 6.25 -2.18
CA LYS A 92 9.81 5.50 -3.33
C LYS A 92 8.60 4.65 -2.94
N VAL A 93 8.63 4.02 -1.76
CA VAL A 93 7.48 3.27 -1.22
C VAL A 93 6.27 4.18 -1.06
N VAL A 94 6.44 5.35 -0.42
CA VAL A 94 5.35 6.34 -0.25
C VAL A 94 4.74 6.71 -1.59
N LYS A 95 5.57 6.99 -2.60
CA LYS A 95 5.09 7.32 -3.95
C LYS A 95 4.26 6.18 -4.56
N LEU A 96 4.76 4.94 -4.52
CA LEU A 96 4.07 3.79 -5.10
C LEU A 96 2.78 3.47 -4.33
N ALA A 97 2.81 3.52 -2.99
CA ALA A 97 1.65 3.32 -2.16
C ALA A 97 0.57 4.38 -2.41
N GLY A 98 0.93 5.64 -2.57
CA GLY A 98 -0.01 6.70 -2.97
C GLY A 98 -0.64 6.44 -4.34
N GLN A 99 0.14 5.99 -5.32
CA GLN A 99 -0.38 5.60 -6.64
C GLN A 99 -1.33 4.41 -6.55
N ALA A 100 -0.96 3.37 -5.81
CA ALA A 100 -1.77 2.19 -5.60
C ALA A 100 -3.08 2.52 -4.88
N SER A 101 -3.03 3.37 -3.85
CA SER A 101 -4.21 3.87 -3.14
C SER A 101 -5.16 4.65 -4.06
N MET A 102 -4.65 5.51 -4.94
CA MET A 102 -5.48 6.21 -5.92
C MET A 102 -6.17 5.26 -6.91
N LEU A 103 -5.51 4.17 -7.31
CA LEU A 103 -6.11 3.18 -8.19
C LEU A 103 -7.16 2.33 -7.46
N ALA A 104 -6.87 1.92 -6.22
CA ALA A 104 -7.83 1.24 -5.37
C ALA A 104 -9.07 2.11 -5.14
N ALA A 105 -8.91 3.41 -4.85
CA ALA A 105 -10.02 4.33 -4.69
C ALA A 105 -10.96 4.39 -5.91
N LYS A 106 -10.43 4.26 -7.14
CA LYS A 106 -11.24 4.25 -8.37
C LYS A 106 -12.07 2.99 -8.51
N VAL A 107 -11.54 1.85 -8.08
CA VAL A 107 -12.26 0.56 -8.05
C VAL A 107 -13.33 0.58 -6.97
N LEU A 108 -13.06 1.28 -5.86
CA LEU A 108 -13.92 1.41 -4.70
C LEU A 108 -14.91 2.59 -4.76
N ALA A 109 -15.00 3.33 -5.87
CA ALA A 109 -15.96 4.41 -6.06
C ALA A 109 -17.29 3.87 -6.56
#